data_AF-A0A7X8FXE4-F1
#
_entry.id   AF-A0A7X8FXE4-F1
#
_cell.length_a   1.000
_cell.length_b   1.000
_cell.length_c   1.000
_cell.angle_alpha   90.00
_cell.angle_beta   90.00
_cell.angle_gamma   90.00
#
_symmetry.space_group_name_H-M   'P 1'
#
loop_
_entity.id
_entity.type
_entity.pdbx_description
1 polymer ?
#
loop_
_entity_poly.entity_id
_entity_poly.type
_entity_poly.pdbx_seq_one_letter_code
_entity_poly.pdbx_strand_id
1 'polypeptide(L)'
;EIVAFGGRILEGDGPKYLNSGDLPQYRKGETLFAFDRALPEIRKSKKVIFCEGYMDVLAWHQAGVLNAVAPLGTAFTEQQAKMVRSFAETVYFSFDSDLAGQTATYKGILLCRKLQFNVQVLSIRNGKDPADILQNEGPEALKKLLDYSILDLDYLVMMAGTRFDTANPEGKARAVAFMFPYLEALESDIQRESTVQRLSTAFGITEKALLTDFHNRKQPQEARPAAERPAPVRTIKRTAELRAVLAVAANPEFFQVMRSRITSDDIEDADAKDLYIVLEDCYRNGAMSHESILANCRDEQMRGIITETIVGGEFAENARKVLEDAIVRIKRNALEKKRIRVLAGMSAISTGSVDDMLAISEMMAEKKSIDEELAKLKDTNE
;
A
#
# COMPACT_ATOMS: atom_id res chain seq x y z
N GLU A 1 28.88 8.08 13.71
CA GLU A 1 29.80 7.54 12.69
C GLU A 1 29.02 7.19 11.44
N ILE A 2 29.69 7.07 10.29
CA ILE A 2 29.03 6.65 9.05
C ILE A 2 28.91 5.12 9.08
N VAL A 3 27.69 4.60 8.93
CA VAL A 3 27.41 3.16 9.05
C VAL A 3 26.97 2.50 7.75
N ALA A 4 26.46 3.27 6.78
CA ALA A 4 25.96 2.81 5.49
C ALA A 4 25.85 3.96 4.48
N PHE A 5 25.62 3.64 3.22
CA PHE A 5 25.41 4.59 2.13
C PHE A 5 24.12 4.29 1.36
N GLY A 6 23.45 5.36 0.90
CA GLY A 6 22.45 5.33 -0.17
C GLY A 6 23.03 6.00 -1.41
N GLY A 7 22.81 5.42 -2.58
CA GLY A 7 23.27 5.93 -3.86
C GLY A 7 22.12 6.11 -4.84
N ARG A 8 22.16 7.21 -5.60
CA ARG A 8 21.27 7.49 -6.73
C ARG A 8 22.09 7.43 -8.02
N ILE A 9 21.62 6.68 -9.01
CA ILE A 9 22.28 6.65 -10.32
C ILE A 9 22.12 8.01 -11.01
N LEU A 10 23.19 8.47 -11.68
CA LEU A 10 23.15 9.69 -12.50
C LEU A 10 22.85 9.34 -13.97
N GLU A 11 23.58 8.37 -14.51
CA GLU A 11 23.45 7.84 -15.86
C GLU A 11 23.76 6.34 -15.87
N GLY A 12 23.18 5.61 -16.82
CA GLY A 12 23.39 4.17 -17.01
C GLY A 12 22.24 3.28 -16.54
N ASP A 13 22.48 1.97 -16.58
CA ASP A 13 21.49 0.94 -16.25
C ASP A 13 21.58 0.49 -14.79
N GLY A 14 20.43 0.31 -14.13
CA GLY A 14 20.36 -0.16 -12.75
C GLY A 14 19.17 0.42 -11.97
N PRO A 15 19.03 0.08 -10.68
CA PRO A 15 17.99 0.66 -9.85
C PRO A 15 18.25 2.16 -9.65
N LYS A 16 17.20 2.99 -9.75
CA LYS A 16 17.26 4.45 -9.54
C LYS A 16 17.91 4.81 -8.21
N TYR A 17 17.65 4.00 -7.18
CA TYR A 17 18.22 4.12 -5.84
C TYR A 17 18.73 2.76 -5.36
N LEU A 18 19.92 2.76 -4.77
CA LEU A 18 20.54 1.58 -4.17
C LEU A 18 21.00 1.89 -2.75
N ASN A 19 20.64 1.03 -1.80
CA ASN A 19 21.05 1.16 -0.41
C ASN A 19 22.02 0.03 -0.05
N SER A 20 22.99 0.31 0.82
CA SER A 20 23.79 -0.75 1.45
C SER A 20 22.85 -1.83 2.05
N GLY A 21 23.26 -3.10 1.92
CA GLY A 21 22.60 -4.21 2.64
C GLY A 21 22.79 -4.09 4.16
N ASP A 22 22.18 -5.00 4.91
CA ASP A 22 22.43 -5.07 6.35
C ASP A 22 23.90 -5.45 6.62
N LEU A 23 24.49 -4.78 7.60
CA LEU A 23 25.86 -4.98 8.09
C LEU A 23 25.83 -5.17 9.61
N PRO A 24 26.87 -5.74 10.24
CA PRO A 24 26.93 -5.84 11.69
C PRO A 24 26.69 -4.51 12.43
N GLN A 25 27.15 -3.40 11.84
CA GLN A 25 26.99 -2.04 12.35
C GLN A 25 25.78 -1.27 11.80
N TYR A 26 25.03 -1.84 10.86
CA TYR A 26 23.90 -1.17 10.20
C TYR A 26 22.77 -2.15 9.94
N ARG A 27 21.63 -1.91 10.60
CA ARG A 27 20.39 -2.64 10.33
C ARG A 27 19.36 -1.65 9.82
N LYS A 28 18.86 -1.87 8.60
CA LYS A 28 17.86 -0.99 7.96
C LYS A 28 16.64 -0.78 8.85
N GLY A 29 16.11 -1.88 9.41
CA GLY A 29 14.94 -1.89 10.27
C GLY A 29 15.13 -1.23 11.65
N GLU A 30 16.34 -0.81 12.00
CA GLU A 30 16.66 -0.19 13.29
C GLU A 30 17.28 1.22 13.12
N THR A 31 17.51 1.65 11.88
CA THR A 31 18.18 2.92 11.56
C THR A 31 17.25 3.83 10.77
N LEU A 32 17.37 5.15 10.98
CA LEU A 32 16.68 6.18 10.21
C LEU A 32 17.69 7.13 9.58
N PHE A 33 17.50 7.44 8.31
CA PHE A 33 18.29 8.45 7.62
C PHE A 33 18.13 9.82 8.28
N ALA A 34 19.25 10.56 8.35
CA ALA A 34 19.37 11.89 8.95
C ALA A 34 18.96 12.01 10.43
N PHE A 35 18.73 10.90 11.14
CA PHE A 35 18.30 10.96 12.54
C PHE A 35 19.33 11.66 13.44
N ASP A 36 20.63 11.48 13.20
CA ASP A 36 21.71 12.19 13.89
C ASP A 36 21.62 13.71 13.71
N ARG A 37 21.27 14.16 12.50
CA ARG A 37 21.09 15.58 12.16
C ARG A 37 19.77 16.15 12.65
N ALA A 38 18.73 15.32 12.66
CA ALA A 38 17.38 15.73 13.04
C ALA A 38 17.14 15.73 14.55
N LEU A 39 17.90 14.94 15.32
CA LEU A 39 17.70 14.77 16.76
C LEU A 39 17.65 16.06 17.58
N PRO A 40 18.50 17.09 17.34
CA PRO A 40 18.40 18.35 18.07
C PRO A 40 17.05 19.05 17.87
N GLU A 41 16.56 19.13 16.63
CA GLU A 41 15.28 19.78 16.32
C GLU A 41 14.10 18.92 16.77
N ILE A 42 14.18 17.59 16.65
CA ILE A 42 13.17 16.66 17.19
C ILE A 42 13.02 16.87 18.70
N ARG A 43 14.12 16.96 19.45
CA ARG A 43 14.09 17.16 20.91
C ARG A 43 13.47 18.50 21.31
N LYS A 44 13.78 19.55 20.54
CA LYS A 44 13.29 20.91 20.76
C LYS A 44 11.81 21.06 20.44
N SER A 45 11.39 20.57 19.27
CA SER A 45 10.02 20.71 18.76
C SER A 45 9.05 19.63 19.27
N LYS A 46 9.58 18.51 19.78
CA LYS A 46 8.83 17.27 20.08
C LYS A 46 8.08 16.69 18.88
N LYS A 47 8.54 17.02 17.67
CA LYS A 47 7.92 16.67 16.41
C LYS A 47 8.93 15.98 15.50
N VAL A 48 8.49 14.99 14.75
CA VAL A 48 9.28 14.32 13.71
C VAL A 48 8.46 14.22 12.42
N ILE A 49 9.12 14.34 11.26
CA ILE A 49 8.53 14.11 9.95
C ILE A 49 9.13 12.82 9.37
N PHE A 50 8.30 11.80 9.12
CA PHE A 50 8.71 10.61 8.38
C PHE A 50 8.45 10.82 6.90
N CYS A 51 9.49 10.70 6.09
CA CYS A 51 9.44 10.72 4.63
C CYS A 51 9.72 9.32 4.06
N GLU A 52 9.42 9.09 2.78
CA GLU A 52 9.68 7.79 2.14
C GLU A 52 11.15 7.58 1.81
N GLY A 53 11.82 8.62 1.29
CA GLY A 53 13.19 8.55 0.83
C GLY A 53 14.12 9.60 1.44
N TYR A 54 15.42 9.40 1.23
CA TYR A 54 16.43 10.39 1.64
C TYR A 54 16.34 11.70 0.84
N MET A 55 15.85 11.69 -0.40
CA MET A 55 15.68 12.92 -1.19
C MET A 55 14.65 13.86 -0.56
N ASP A 56 13.55 13.31 -0.05
CA ASP A 56 12.51 14.11 0.62
C ASP A 56 13.01 14.68 1.93
N VAL A 57 13.78 13.90 2.70
CA VAL A 57 14.44 14.38 3.91
C VAL A 57 15.37 15.55 3.59
N LEU A 58 16.19 15.43 2.54
CA LEU A 58 17.06 16.50 2.09
C LEU A 58 16.25 17.73 1.65
N ALA A 59 15.12 17.55 0.98
CA ALA A 59 14.24 18.65 0.59
C ALA A 59 13.70 19.41 1.81
N TRP A 60 13.20 18.69 2.82
CA TRP A 60 12.77 19.30 4.08
C TRP A 60 13.92 20.04 4.78
N HIS A 61 15.10 19.42 4.87
CA HIS A 61 16.25 20.04 5.51
C HIS A 61 16.73 21.28 4.75
N GLN A 62 16.71 21.25 3.41
CA GLN A 62 17.03 22.39 2.54
C GLN A 62 16.01 23.52 2.68
N ALA A 63 14.75 23.21 2.92
CA ALA A 63 13.74 24.20 3.30
C ALA A 63 13.95 24.76 4.72
N GLY A 64 14.86 24.20 5.52
CA GLY A 64 15.11 24.63 6.90
C GLY A 64 14.23 23.91 7.95
N VAL A 65 13.55 22.84 7.55
CA VAL A 65 12.78 21.96 8.45
C VAL A 65 13.65 20.76 8.79
N LEU A 66 14.33 20.84 9.93
CA LEU A 66 15.44 19.93 10.26
C LEU A 66 15.01 18.67 11.02
N ASN A 67 13.71 18.47 11.28
CA ASN A 67 13.21 17.31 12.02
C ASN A 67 12.67 16.17 11.11
N ALA A 68 13.06 16.16 9.84
CA ALA A 68 12.68 15.10 8.89
C ALA A 68 13.68 13.93 8.91
N VAL A 69 13.16 12.71 8.79
CA VAL A 69 13.89 11.43 8.76
C VAL A 69 13.19 10.43 7.83
N ALA A 70 13.87 9.37 7.40
CA ALA A 70 13.27 8.33 6.54
C ALA A 70 13.79 6.91 6.87
N PRO A 71 12.95 5.87 6.81
CA PRO A 71 13.41 4.49 6.72
C PRO A 71 14.09 4.25 5.36
N LEU A 72 15.17 3.47 5.32
CA LEU A 72 15.92 3.25 4.08
C LEU A 72 15.81 1.80 3.57
N GLY A 73 15.10 1.63 2.44
CA GLY A 73 15.00 0.34 1.76
C GLY A 73 14.29 -0.72 2.58
N THR A 74 13.33 -0.30 3.41
CA THR A 74 12.45 -1.15 4.21
C THR A 74 11.18 -0.37 4.55
N ALA A 75 10.10 -1.08 4.86
CA ALA A 75 8.91 -0.46 5.43
C ALA A 75 9.22 0.12 6.82
N PHE A 76 8.51 1.18 7.22
CA PHE A 76 8.65 1.78 8.54
C PHE A 76 8.38 0.76 9.66
N THR A 77 9.35 0.57 10.57
CA THR A 77 9.34 -0.50 11.58
C THR A 77 9.01 -0.01 12.98
N GLU A 78 8.60 -0.94 13.85
CA GLU A 78 8.36 -0.66 15.27
C GLU A 78 9.63 -0.20 16.01
N GLN A 79 10.78 -0.77 15.67
CA GLN A 79 12.07 -0.40 16.26
C GLN A 79 12.43 1.05 15.93
N GLN A 80 12.24 1.48 14.68
CA GLN A 80 12.43 2.87 14.27
C GLN A 80 11.46 3.82 15.00
N ALA A 81 10.19 3.44 15.11
CA ALA A 81 9.20 4.22 15.84
C ALA A 81 9.54 4.35 17.34
N LYS A 82 9.95 3.25 17.99
CA LYS A 82 10.39 3.23 19.41
C LYS A 82 11.63 4.10 19.62
N MET A 83 12.59 4.06 18.71
CA MET A 83 13.80 4.89 18.78
C MET A 83 13.44 6.39 18.83
N VAL A 84 12.46 6.83 18.05
CA VAL A 84 12.04 8.23 18.00
C VAL A 84 11.12 8.62 19.16
N ARG A 85 10.35 7.66 19.71
CA ARG A 85 9.33 7.91 20.75
C ARG A 85 9.87 8.56 22.01
N SER A 86 11.12 8.30 22.38
CA SER A 86 11.76 8.94 23.52
C SER A 86 12.03 10.43 23.33
N PHE A 87 11.95 10.95 22.11
CA PHE A 87 12.30 12.32 21.77
C PHE A 87 11.14 13.13 21.17
N ALA A 88 10.20 12.47 20.50
CA ALA A 88 9.03 13.09 19.88
C ALA A 88 7.71 12.59 20.49
N GLU A 89 6.71 13.47 20.48
CA GLU A 89 5.33 13.17 20.86
C GLU A 89 4.40 13.22 19.64
N THR A 90 4.75 14.01 18.63
CA THR A 90 3.96 14.18 17.40
C THR A 90 4.73 13.70 16.18
N VAL A 91 4.05 12.94 15.34
CA VAL A 91 4.54 12.39 14.08
C VAL A 91 3.77 13.02 12.92
N TYR A 92 4.50 13.48 11.92
CA TYR A 92 3.98 13.86 10.61
C TYR A 92 4.40 12.80 9.59
N PHE A 93 3.46 12.21 8.87
CA PHE A 93 3.76 11.41 7.68
C PHE A 93 3.75 12.29 6.45
N SER A 94 4.88 12.30 5.75
CA SER A 94 5.13 13.02 4.49
C SER A 94 5.45 12.00 3.40
N PHE A 95 4.51 11.08 3.18
CA PHE A 95 4.63 10.01 2.19
C PHE A 95 3.94 10.39 0.88
N ASP A 96 4.26 9.65 -0.18
CA ASP A 96 3.74 9.89 -1.51
C ASP A 96 2.23 9.68 -1.54
N SER A 97 1.56 10.40 -2.44
CA SER A 97 0.09 10.34 -2.58
C SER A 97 -0.40 9.09 -3.30
N ASP A 98 0.50 8.22 -3.76
CA ASP A 98 0.17 6.98 -4.45
C ASP A 98 -0.35 5.86 -3.53
N LEU A 99 -0.76 4.73 -4.09
CA LEU A 99 -1.33 3.63 -3.31
C LEU A 99 -0.32 3.00 -2.33
N ALA A 100 0.96 2.98 -2.68
CA ALA A 100 2.02 2.43 -1.84
C ALA A 100 2.27 3.36 -0.64
N GLY A 101 2.39 4.67 -0.87
CA GLY A 101 2.53 5.70 0.15
C GLY A 101 1.32 5.78 1.07
N GLN A 102 0.10 5.67 0.53
CA GLN A 102 -1.13 5.55 1.33
C GLN A 102 -1.14 4.31 2.23
N THR A 103 -0.71 3.16 1.70
CA THR A 103 -0.62 1.91 2.46
C THR A 103 0.46 1.99 3.56
N ALA A 104 1.60 2.60 3.26
CA ALA A 104 2.67 2.87 4.21
C ALA A 104 2.19 3.82 5.32
N THR A 105 1.45 4.87 4.95
CA THR A 105 0.85 5.83 5.89
C THR A 105 -0.13 5.14 6.82
N TYR A 106 -1.03 4.31 6.29
CA TYR A 106 -1.97 3.52 7.10
C TYR A 106 -1.24 2.65 8.14
N LYS A 107 -0.26 1.85 7.70
CA LYS A 107 0.54 0.99 8.59
C LYS A 107 1.29 1.82 9.64
N GLY A 108 1.87 2.95 9.22
CA GLY A 108 2.59 3.88 10.08
C GLY A 108 1.70 4.50 11.15
N ILE A 109 0.48 4.94 10.80
CA ILE A 109 -0.51 5.46 11.75
C ILE A 109 -0.79 4.43 12.84
N LEU A 110 -1.14 3.20 12.47
CA LEU A 110 -1.46 2.15 13.44
C LEU A 110 -0.29 1.89 14.40
N LEU A 111 0.92 1.81 13.86
CA LEU A 111 2.12 1.60 14.64
C LEU A 111 2.39 2.76 15.62
N CYS A 112 2.29 4.00 15.14
CA CYS A 112 2.52 5.18 15.94
C CYS A 112 1.45 5.35 17.05
N ARG A 113 0.19 5.03 16.76
CA ARG A 113 -0.88 5.08 17.78
C ARG A 113 -0.71 4.04 18.88
N LYS A 114 -0.24 2.83 18.56
CA LYS A 114 0.17 1.83 19.57
C LYS A 114 1.30 2.32 20.48
N LEU A 115 2.16 3.19 19.98
CA LEU A 115 3.22 3.83 20.75
C LEU A 115 2.80 5.19 21.32
N GLN A 116 1.50 5.50 21.31
CA GLN A 116 0.89 6.72 21.86
C GLN A 116 1.37 8.04 21.23
N PHE A 117 1.84 8.04 19.99
CA PHE A 117 2.12 9.29 19.28
C PHE A 117 0.82 10.03 18.92
N ASN A 118 0.89 11.36 18.89
CA ASN A 118 -0.04 12.17 18.11
C ASN A 118 0.36 12.06 16.64
N VAL A 119 -0.58 11.72 15.76
CA VAL A 119 -0.25 11.44 14.36
C VAL A 119 -1.01 12.37 13.44
N GLN A 120 -0.28 12.96 12.49
CA GLN A 120 -0.81 13.82 11.45
C GLN A 120 -0.21 13.40 10.09
N VAL A 121 -0.95 13.66 9.01
CA VAL A 121 -0.54 13.33 7.65
C VAL A 121 -0.49 14.62 6.84
N LEU A 122 0.63 14.84 6.14
CA LEU A 122 0.79 15.99 5.26
C LEU A 122 0.11 15.69 3.92
N SER A 123 -0.87 16.51 3.54
CA SER A 123 -1.57 16.36 2.26
C SER A 123 -0.77 17.02 1.15
N ILE A 124 -0.08 16.21 0.36
CA ILE A 124 0.59 16.65 -0.86
C ILE A 124 -0.48 16.79 -1.96
N ARG A 125 -0.89 18.03 -2.26
CA ARG A 125 -1.93 18.33 -3.28
C ARG A 125 -1.37 18.78 -4.64
N ASN A 126 -0.23 19.48 -4.63
CA ASN A 126 0.31 20.18 -5.81
C ASN A 126 1.63 19.59 -6.34
N GLY A 127 1.96 18.34 -6.02
CA GLY A 127 3.20 17.70 -6.46
C GLY A 127 3.14 16.20 -6.25
N LYS A 128 4.22 15.51 -6.61
CA LYS A 128 4.35 14.06 -6.36
C LYS A 128 4.90 13.77 -4.96
N ASP A 129 5.98 14.45 -4.62
CA ASP A 129 6.75 14.26 -3.40
C ASP A 129 7.26 15.62 -2.85
N PRO A 130 7.78 15.67 -1.61
CA PRO A 130 8.36 16.89 -1.03
C PRO A 130 9.49 17.52 -1.85
N ALA A 131 10.28 16.71 -2.55
CA ALA A 131 11.39 17.19 -3.37
C ALA A 131 10.90 17.95 -4.62
N ASP A 132 9.83 17.45 -5.25
CA ASP A 132 9.14 18.05 -6.39
C ASP A 132 8.53 19.41 -6.01
N ILE A 133 7.88 19.50 -4.84
CA ILE A 133 7.34 20.77 -4.32
C ILE A 133 8.46 21.77 -4.06
N LEU A 134 9.55 21.34 -3.41
CA LEU A 134 10.69 22.22 -3.18
C LEU A 134 11.27 22.75 -4.50
N GLN A 135 11.40 21.87 -5.51
CA GLN A 135 11.97 22.22 -6.80
C GLN A 135 11.10 23.19 -7.59
N ASN A 136 9.78 22.97 -7.61
CA ASN A 136 8.85 23.72 -8.47
C ASN A 136 8.25 24.95 -7.78
N GLU A 137 7.99 24.88 -6.48
CA GLU A 137 7.27 25.91 -5.72
C GLU A 137 8.11 26.58 -4.62
N GLY A 138 9.25 25.98 -4.25
CA GLY A 138 10.21 26.54 -3.31
C GLY A 138 9.96 26.21 -1.83
N PRO A 139 10.88 26.65 -0.93
CA PRO A 139 10.92 26.20 0.45
C PRO A 139 9.72 26.64 1.29
N GLU A 140 9.15 27.82 1.01
CA GLU A 140 7.98 28.32 1.73
C GLU A 140 6.70 27.55 1.36
N ALA A 141 6.57 27.09 0.12
CA ALA A 141 5.47 26.23 -0.29
C ALA A 141 5.54 24.87 0.42
N LEU A 142 6.73 24.27 0.51
CA LEU A 142 6.93 23.02 1.23
C LEU A 142 6.60 23.16 2.73
N LYS A 143 7.05 24.23 3.39
CA LYS A 143 6.73 24.50 4.81
C LYS A 143 5.24 24.64 5.07
N LYS A 144 4.50 25.28 4.15
CA LYS A 144 3.05 25.47 4.29
C LYS A 144 2.28 24.15 4.41
N LEU A 145 2.83 23.02 3.94
CA LEU A 145 2.18 21.72 4.16
C LEU A 145 1.97 21.40 5.65
N LEU A 146 2.85 21.90 6.52
CA LEU A 146 2.73 21.71 7.97
C LEU A 146 1.49 22.42 8.55
N ASP A 147 1.03 23.50 7.91
CA ASP A 147 -0.16 24.25 8.33
C ASP A 147 -1.46 23.52 7.95
N TYR A 148 -1.41 22.65 6.94
CA TYR A 148 -2.56 21.90 6.41
C TYR A 148 -2.49 20.40 6.70
N SER A 149 -1.76 20.02 7.76
CA SER A 149 -1.69 18.64 8.20
C SER A 149 -3.07 18.11 8.62
N ILE A 150 -3.41 16.90 8.19
CA ILE A 150 -4.68 16.24 8.48
C ILE A 150 -4.47 15.33 9.70
N LEU A 151 -5.40 15.32 10.65
CA LEU A 151 -5.39 14.37 11.75
C LEU A 151 -5.52 12.94 11.21
N ASP A 152 -4.84 12.00 11.85
CA ASP A 152 -4.87 10.58 11.48
C ASP A 152 -6.28 10.00 11.32
N LEU A 153 -7.20 10.26 12.26
CA LEU A 153 -8.59 9.79 12.16
C LEU A 153 -9.31 10.36 10.94
N ASP A 154 -9.17 11.66 10.67
CA ASP A 154 -9.78 12.31 9.51
C ASP A 154 -9.25 11.75 8.19
N TYR A 155 -7.93 11.54 8.13
CA TYR A 155 -7.27 10.94 6.98
C TYR A 155 -7.77 9.52 6.73
N LEU A 156 -7.88 8.70 7.77
CA LEU A 156 -8.37 7.32 7.65
C LEU A 156 -9.85 7.23 7.27
N VAL A 157 -10.69 8.13 7.79
CA VAL A 157 -12.10 8.22 7.38
C VAL A 157 -12.22 8.58 5.90
N MET A 158 -11.43 9.55 5.42
CA MET A 158 -11.39 9.92 4.00
C MET A 158 -10.93 8.74 3.12
N MET A 159 -9.89 8.03 3.55
CA MET A 159 -9.40 6.84 2.86
C MET A 159 -10.46 5.73 2.80
N ALA A 160 -11.15 5.46 3.90
CA ALA A 160 -12.22 4.47 3.96
C ALA A 160 -13.41 4.84 3.05
N GLY A 161 -13.82 6.11 3.07
CA GLY A 161 -14.89 6.62 2.20
C GLY A 161 -14.55 6.58 0.71
N THR A 162 -13.26 6.73 0.35
CA THR A 162 -12.80 6.61 -1.03
C THR A 162 -12.68 5.14 -1.49
N ARG A 163 -12.30 4.25 -0.56
CA ARG A 163 -12.05 2.83 -0.86
C ARG A 163 -13.32 2.00 -0.95
N PHE A 164 -14.38 2.37 -0.23
CA PHE A 164 -15.62 1.59 -0.15
C PHE A 164 -16.82 2.45 -0.54
N ASP A 165 -17.76 1.86 -1.28
CA ASP A 165 -19.03 2.53 -1.59
C ASP A 165 -19.92 2.62 -0.35
N THR A 166 -19.79 3.71 0.40
CA THR A 166 -20.53 3.96 1.63
C THR A 166 -22.00 4.33 1.39
N ALA A 167 -22.47 4.38 0.14
CA ALA A 167 -23.89 4.59 -0.17
C ALA A 167 -24.74 3.35 0.15
N ASN A 168 -24.14 2.16 0.19
CA ASN A 168 -24.83 0.92 0.51
C ASN A 168 -24.38 0.32 1.87
N PRO A 169 -25.23 -0.51 2.51
CA PRO A 169 -24.92 -1.09 3.83
C PRO A 169 -23.62 -1.91 3.88
N GLU A 170 -23.32 -2.67 2.83
CA GLU A 170 -22.13 -3.53 2.76
C GLU A 170 -20.84 -2.71 2.69
N GLY A 171 -20.83 -1.63 1.92
CA GLY A 171 -19.69 -0.73 1.87
C GLY A 171 -19.50 0.06 3.17
N LYS A 172 -20.57 0.43 3.87
CA LYS A 172 -20.48 1.00 5.23
C LYS A 172 -19.85 0.01 6.21
N ALA A 173 -20.31 -1.25 6.20
CA ALA A 173 -19.76 -2.30 7.06
C ALA A 173 -18.25 -2.49 6.80
N ARG A 174 -17.83 -2.54 5.52
CA ARG A 174 -16.41 -2.64 5.14
C ARG A 174 -15.59 -1.42 5.53
N ALA A 175 -16.11 -0.21 5.34
CA ALA A 175 -15.44 1.03 5.74
C ALA A 175 -15.21 1.09 7.26
N VAL A 176 -16.18 0.65 8.05
CA VAL A 176 -16.08 0.59 9.51
C VAL A 176 -15.13 -0.52 9.95
N ALA A 177 -15.21 -1.69 9.32
CA ALA A 177 -14.30 -2.81 9.61
C ALA A 177 -12.83 -2.48 9.31
N PHE A 178 -12.58 -1.65 8.30
CA PHE A 178 -11.26 -1.09 7.99
C PHE A 178 -10.70 -0.21 9.13
N MET A 179 -11.56 0.43 9.92
CA MET A 179 -11.16 1.28 11.05
C MET A 179 -10.91 0.51 12.35
N PHE A 180 -11.33 -0.75 12.46
CA PHE A 180 -11.16 -1.52 13.70
C PHE A 180 -9.69 -1.69 14.16
N PRO A 181 -8.70 -1.92 13.28
CA PRO A 181 -7.29 -1.93 13.70
C PRO A 181 -6.84 -0.59 14.28
N TYR A 182 -7.42 0.53 13.83
CA TYR A 182 -7.16 1.85 14.40
C TYR A 182 -7.73 1.95 15.82
N LEU A 183 -8.98 1.53 16.03
CA LEU A 183 -9.58 1.46 17.38
C LEU A 183 -8.79 0.56 18.34
N GLU A 184 -8.24 -0.55 17.83
CA GLU A 184 -7.35 -1.44 18.58
C GLU A 184 -6.02 -0.79 18.96
N ALA A 185 -5.47 0.05 18.09
CA ALA A 185 -4.22 0.76 18.34
C ALA A 185 -4.35 1.89 19.36
N LEU A 186 -5.56 2.40 19.61
CA LEU A 186 -5.83 3.40 20.64
C LEU A 186 -5.75 2.77 22.02
N GLU A 187 -4.94 3.35 22.92
CA GLU A 187 -4.82 2.85 24.30
C GLU A 187 -5.89 3.41 25.23
N SER A 188 -6.27 4.67 25.04
CA SER A 188 -7.23 5.39 25.90
C SER A 188 -8.68 5.07 25.54
N ASP A 189 -9.49 4.69 26.54
CA ASP A 189 -10.94 4.49 26.38
C ASP A 189 -11.66 5.77 25.92
N ILE A 190 -11.22 6.93 26.41
CA ILE A 190 -11.77 8.23 25.99
C ILE A 190 -11.51 8.46 24.49
N GLN A 191 -10.30 8.15 24.02
CA GLN A 191 -9.98 8.26 22.60
C GLN A 191 -10.79 7.27 21.76
N ARG A 192 -10.99 6.03 22.25
CA ARG A 192 -11.84 5.04 21.58
C ARG A 192 -13.28 5.49 21.49
N GLU A 193 -13.87 5.95 22.59
CA GLU A 193 -15.25 6.43 22.64
C GLU A 193 -15.47 7.62 21.68
N SER A 194 -14.60 8.63 21.76
CA SER A 194 -14.65 9.78 20.85
C SER A 194 -14.48 9.36 19.38
N THR A 195 -13.59 8.39 19.11
CA THR A 195 -13.44 7.85 17.75
C THR A 195 -14.72 7.15 17.28
N VAL A 196 -15.34 6.32 18.13
CA VAL A 196 -16.60 5.62 17.80
C VAL A 196 -17.72 6.61 17.46
N GLN A 197 -17.86 7.70 18.23
CA GLN A 197 -18.82 8.77 17.95
C GLN A 197 -18.56 9.44 16.59
N ARG A 198 -17.29 9.72 16.28
CA ARG A 198 -16.90 10.31 14.99
C ARG A 198 -17.15 9.37 13.82
N LEU A 199 -16.85 8.08 13.95
CA LEU A 199 -17.12 7.07 12.94
C LEU A 199 -18.62 6.85 12.73
N SER A 200 -19.40 6.85 13.81
CA SER A 200 -20.86 6.78 13.79
C SER A 200 -21.46 7.92 12.95
N THR A 201 -20.99 9.14 13.20
CA THR A 201 -21.41 10.33 12.44
C THR A 201 -20.98 10.24 10.98
N ALA A 202 -19.72 9.89 10.72
CA ALA A 202 -19.16 9.87 9.37
C ALA A 202 -19.84 8.86 8.44
N PHE A 203 -20.21 7.68 8.95
CA PHE A 203 -20.82 6.62 8.13
C PHE A 203 -22.34 6.49 8.32
N GLY A 204 -22.94 7.29 9.21
CA GLY A 204 -24.37 7.24 9.50
C GLY A 204 -24.81 5.88 10.02
N ILE A 205 -24.07 5.33 10.98
CA ILE A 205 -24.39 4.08 11.69
C ILE A 205 -24.47 4.33 13.19
N THR A 206 -25.22 3.51 13.93
CA THR A 206 -25.31 3.70 15.38
C THR A 206 -24.03 3.21 16.08
N GLU A 207 -23.62 3.89 17.15
CA GLU A 207 -22.47 3.48 17.97
C GLU A 207 -22.63 2.04 18.50
N LYS A 208 -23.86 1.66 18.86
CA LYS A 208 -24.20 0.31 19.31
C LYS A 208 -23.88 -0.74 18.24
N ALA A 209 -24.26 -0.50 16.98
CA ALA A 209 -23.96 -1.42 15.89
C ALA A 209 -22.45 -1.53 15.66
N LEU A 210 -21.76 -0.39 15.61
CA LEU A 210 -20.30 -0.33 15.46
C LEU A 210 -19.57 -1.13 16.54
N LEU A 211 -19.93 -0.89 17.81
CA LEU A 211 -19.33 -1.59 18.95
C LEU A 211 -19.63 -3.08 18.95
N THR A 212 -20.86 -3.48 18.56
CA THR A 212 -21.23 -4.89 18.44
C THR A 212 -20.33 -5.61 17.44
N ASP A 213 -20.14 -5.05 16.24
CA ASP A 213 -19.27 -5.62 15.22
C ASP A 213 -17.79 -5.64 15.65
N PHE A 214 -17.34 -4.57 16.34
CA PHE A 214 -15.99 -4.50 16.89
C PHE A 214 -15.73 -5.60 17.94
N HIS A 215 -16.69 -5.85 18.83
CA HIS A 215 -16.56 -6.90 19.85
C HIS A 215 -16.67 -8.30 19.27
N ASN A 216 -17.56 -8.52 18.30
CA ASN A 216 -17.68 -9.80 17.60
C ASN A 216 -16.39 -10.21 16.87
N ARG A 217 -15.61 -9.23 16.41
CA ARG A 217 -14.27 -9.46 15.84
C ARG A 217 -13.21 -9.79 16.91
N LYS A 218 -13.29 -9.18 18.09
CA LYS A 218 -12.27 -9.28 19.14
C LYS A 218 -12.36 -10.55 20.00
N GLN A 219 -13.53 -11.14 20.13
CA GLN A 219 -13.60 -12.45 20.77
C GLN A 219 -12.88 -13.46 19.87
N PRO A 220 -11.82 -14.16 20.35
CA PRO A 220 -11.60 -15.51 19.83
C PRO A 220 -12.95 -16.18 20.02
N GLN A 221 -13.50 -16.80 18.98
CA GLN A 221 -14.65 -17.67 19.18
C GLN A 221 -14.23 -18.74 20.20
N GLU A 222 -14.46 -18.49 21.49
CA GLU A 222 -14.73 -19.54 22.45
C GLU A 222 -15.92 -20.25 21.84
N ALA A 223 -15.65 -21.44 21.31
CA ALA A 223 -16.60 -22.32 20.69
C ALA A 223 -17.74 -22.58 21.69
N ARG A 224 -18.75 -21.72 21.68
CA ARG A 224 -20.08 -22.10 22.12
C ARG A 224 -20.46 -23.26 21.21
N PRO A 225 -20.93 -24.40 21.75
CA PRO A 225 -21.47 -25.49 20.96
C PRO A 225 -22.80 -25.01 20.37
N ALA A 226 -22.71 -24.16 19.35
CA ALA A 226 -23.82 -23.85 18.48
C ALA A 226 -24.01 -25.09 17.61
N ALA A 227 -25.16 -25.74 17.80
CA ALA A 227 -25.61 -26.86 17.00
C ALA A 227 -25.23 -26.65 15.53
N GLU A 228 -24.52 -27.64 14.99
CA GLU A 228 -23.93 -27.69 13.67
C GLU A 228 -24.92 -27.17 12.61
N ARG A 229 -24.71 -25.93 12.21
CA ARG A 229 -24.85 -25.57 10.80
C ARG A 229 -23.44 -25.24 10.35
N PRO A 230 -22.83 -26.02 9.44
CA PRO A 230 -21.49 -25.72 8.97
C PRO A 230 -21.51 -24.30 8.41
N ALA A 231 -20.67 -23.43 8.98
CA ALA A 231 -20.34 -22.18 8.34
C ALA A 231 -19.87 -22.51 6.92
N PRO A 232 -20.28 -21.75 5.89
CA PRO A 232 -19.80 -22.01 4.55
C PRO A 232 -18.28 -21.89 4.57
N VAL A 233 -17.59 -23.01 4.39
CA VAL A 233 -16.15 -23.06 4.19
C VAL A 233 -15.85 -22.04 3.10
N ARG A 234 -15.11 -20.97 3.42
CA ARG A 234 -14.63 -20.02 2.41
C ARG A 234 -13.88 -20.84 1.39
N THR A 235 -14.52 -21.06 0.24
CA THR A 235 -14.00 -21.93 -0.79
C THR A 235 -13.12 -21.05 -1.65
N ILE A 236 -11.81 -21.08 -1.40
CA ILE A 236 -10.84 -20.42 -2.28
C ILE A 236 -10.91 -21.15 -3.61
N LYS A 237 -11.50 -20.49 -4.62
CA LYS A 237 -11.58 -21.05 -5.96
C LYS A 237 -10.22 -20.89 -6.60
N ARG A 238 -9.63 -21.99 -7.09
CA ARG A 238 -8.38 -21.96 -7.86
C ARG A 238 -8.66 -21.39 -9.27
N THR A 239 -8.89 -20.08 -9.35
CA THR A 239 -9.04 -19.35 -10.61
C THR A 239 -7.74 -19.41 -11.42
N ALA A 240 -7.81 -19.08 -12.71
CA ALA A 240 -6.62 -19.05 -13.57
C ALA A 240 -5.57 -18.05 -13.04
N GLU A 241 -6.02 -16.93 -12.48
CA GLU A 241 -5.15 -15.91 -11.88
C GLU A 241 -4.48 -16.44 -10.62
N LEU A 242 -5.25 -17.01 -9.69
CA LEU A 242 -4.68 -17.59 -8.47
C LEU A 242 -3.72 -18.74 -8.78
N ARG A 243 -4.05 -19.60 -9.76
CA ARG A 243 -3.19 -20.70 -10.20
C ARG A 243 -1.85 -20.19 -10.75
N ALA A 244 -1.85 -19.06 -11.46
CA ALA A 244 -0.62 -18.45 -11.98
C ALA A 244 0.26 -17.89 -10.88
N VAL A 245 -0.34 -17.18 -9.92
CA VAL A 245 0.41 -16.63 -8.78
C VAL A 245 0.92 -17.76 -7.87
N LEU A 246 0.14 -18.83 -7.67
CA LEU A 246 0.59 -20.03 -6.97
C LEU A 246 1.74 -20.75 -7.68
N ALA A 247 1.72 -20.82 -9.02
CA ALA A 247 2.83 -21.38 -9.79
C ALA A 247 4.14 -20.61 -9.55
N VAL A 248 4.06 -19.29 -9.41
CA VAL A 248 5.21 -18.44 -9.06
C VAL A 248 5.59 -18.56 -7.59
N ALA A 249 4.63 -18.70 -6.67
CA ALA A 249 4.94 -18.96 -5.26
C ALA A 249 5.66 -20.30 -5.06
N ALA A 250 5.34 -21.32 -5.88
CA ALA A 250 6.06 -22.58 -5.92
C ALA A 250 7.41 -22.49 -6.63
N ASN A 251 7.59 -21.54 -7.56
CA ASN A 251 8.82 -21.36 -8.36
C ASN A 251 9.22 -19.88 -8.36
N PRO A 252 9.80 -19.37 -7.25
CA PRO A 252 10.02 -17.94 -7.02
C PRO A 252 10.86 -17.23 -8.10
N GLU A 253 11.71 -17.97 -8.83
CA GLU A 253 12.53 -17.48 -9.93
C GLU A 253 11.71 -16.87 -11.08
N PHE A 254 10.46 -17.31 -11.26
CA PHE A 254 9.60 -16.78 -12.31
C PHE A 254 8.91 -15.46 -11.94
N PHE A 255 9.03 -15.00 -10.69
CA PHE A 255 8.40 -13.75 -10.29
C PHE A 255 8.93 -12.55 -11.06
N GLN A 256 10.22 -12.56 -11.43
CA GLN A 256 10.82 -11.51 -12.27
C GLN A 256 10.12 -11.39 -13.64
N VAL A 257 9.73 -12.53 -14.23
CA VAL A 257 8.99 -12.56 -15.50
C VAL A 257 7.58 -12.01 -15.30
N MET A 258 6.90 -12.43 -14.24
CA MET A 258 5.55 -11.97 -13.93
C MET A 258 5.48 -10.45 -13.71
N ARG A 259 6.32 -9.92 -12.81
CA ARG A 259 6.34 -8.49 -12.46
C ARG A 259 6.73 -7.55 -13.60
N SER A 260 7.48 -8.05 -14.60
CA SER A 260 7.85 -7.25 -15.78
C SER A 260 6.70 -7.11 -16.78
N ARG A 261 5.64 -7.92 -16.67
CA ARG A 261 4.55 -7.99 -17.65
C ARG A 261 3.20 -7.57 -17.12
N ILE A 262 2.94 -7.80 -15.83
CA ILE A 262 1.69 -7.47 -15.13
C ILE A 262 1.98 -6.89 -13.74
N THR A 263 1.03 -6.11 -13.24
CA THR A 263 0.99 -5.50 -11.91
C THR A 263 -0.19 -6.04 -11.10
N SER A 264 -0.25 -5.73 -9.81
CA SER A 264 -1.39 -6.12 -8.96
C SER A 264 -2.74 -5.52 -9.41
N ASP A 265 -2.73 -4.46 -10.22
CA ASP A 265 -3.94 -3.82 -10.72
C ASP A 265 -4.52 -4.50 -11.96
N ASP A 266 -3.72 -5.35 -12.61
CA ASP A 266 -4.17 -6.19 -13.71
C ASP A 266 -4.92 -7.44 -13.19
N ILE A 267 -4.77 -7.77 -11.91
CA ILE A 267 -5.35 -8.96 -11.26
C ILE A 267 -6.70 -8.62 -10.63
N GLU A 268 -7.74 -9.39 -10.94
CA GLU A 268 -9.10 -9.19 -10.43
C GLU A 268 -9.41 -10.08 -9.22
N ASP A 269 -8.87 -11.30 -9.22
CA ASP A 269 -9.06 -12.25 -8.14
C ASP A 269 -8.36 -11.74 -6.87
N ALA A 270 -9.16 -11.54 -5.81
CA ALA A 270 -8.68 -10.94 -4.57
C ALA A 270 -7.58 -11.80 -3.89
N ASP A 271 -7.74 -13.12 -3.92
CA ASP A 271 -6.80 -14.06 -3.33
C ASP A 271 -5.48 -14.09 -4.13
N ALA A 272 -5.57 -14.05 -5.46
CA ALA A 272 -4.41 -13.93 -6.34
C ALA A 272 -3.69 -12.59 -6.17
N LYS A 273 -4.43 -11.49 -6.02
CA LYS A 273 -3.89 -10.15 -5.83
C LYS A 273 -3.15 -10.04 -4.50
N ASP A 274 -3.73 -10.56 -3.42
CA ASP A 274 -3.09 -10.57 -2.10
C ASP A 274 -1.79 -11.40 -2.12
N LEU A 275 -1.80 -12.57 -2.78
CA LEU A 275 -0.58 -13.38 -2.92
C LEU A 275 0.47 -12.70 -3.82
N TYR A 276 0.06 -12.03 -4.89
CA TYR A 276 0.97 -11.25 -5.74
C TYR A 276 1.67 -10.15 -4.95
N ILE A 277 0.92 -9.43 -4.09
CA ILE A 277 1.49 -8.38 -3.23
C ILE A 277 2.54 -8.98 -2.27
N VAL A 278 2.28 -10.15 -1.68
CA VAL A 278 3.26 -10.86 -0.85
C VAL A 278 4.53 -11.18 -1.64
N LEU A 279 4.40 -11.67 -2.88
CA LEU A 279 5.55 -11.97 -3.74
C LEU A 279 6.34 -10.72 -4.12
N GLU A 280 5.66 -9.61 -4.43
CA GLU A 280 6.30 -8.32 -4.74
C GLU A 280 7.07 -7.77 -3.53
N ASP A 281 6.49 -7.85 -2.33
CA ASP A 281 7.15 -7.46 -1.08
C ASP A 281 8.39 -8.33 -0.82
N CYS A 282 8.29 -9.65 -1.00
CA CYS A 282 9.43 -10.56 -0.89
C CYS A 282 10.54 -10.23 -1.89
N TYR A 283 10.18 -9.93 -3.14
CA TYR A 283 11.13 -9.59 -4.20
C TYR A 283 11.85 -8.27 -3.93
N ARG A 284 11.12 -7.23 -3.53
CA ARG A 284 11.68 -5.91 -3.19
C ARG A 284 12.66 -5.98 -2.01
N ASN A 285 12.40 -6.88 -1.07
CA ASN A 285 13.26 -7.09 0.10
C ASN A 285 14.43 -8.06 -0.16
N GLY A 286 14.58 -8.58 -1.38
CA GLY A 286 15.63 -9.56 -1.70
C GLY A 286 15.44 -10.92 -1.03
N ALA A 287 14.22 -11.23 -0.59
CA ALA A 287 13.86 -12.42 0.19
C ALA A 287 12.90 -13.33 -0.60
N MET A 288 13.23 -13.67 -1.85
CA MET A 288 12.46 -14.61 -2.67
C MET A 288 12.77 -16.05 -2.34
N SER A 289 12.24 -16.52 -1.21
CA SER A 289 12.28 -17.93 -0.79
C SER A 289 10.90 -18.39 -0.33
N HIS A 290 10.63 -19.70 -0.41
CA HIS A 290 9.37 -20.28 0.07
C HIS A 290 9.09 -19.94 1.54
N GLU A 291 10.13 -19.95 2.38
CA GLU A 291 10.05 -19.59 3.79
C GLU A 291 9.56 -18.14 3.98
N SER A 292 10.12 -17.21 3.22
CA SER A 292 9.76 -15.79 3.29
C SER A 292 8.34 -15.54 2.79
N ILE A 293 7.93 -16.24 1.73
CA ILE A 293 6.57 -16.14 1.17
C ILE A 293 5.54 -16.64 2.20
N LEU A 294 5.79 -17.79 2.83
CA LEU A 294 4.91 -18.36 3.86
C LEU A 294 4.87 -17.52 5.15
N ALA A 295 5.98 -16.88 5.51
CA ALA A 295 6.07 -15.99 6.67
C ALA A 295 5.32 -14.67 6.46
N ASN A 296 5.33 -14.12 5.25
CA ASN A 296 4.65 -12.86 4.91
C ASN A 296 3.17 -13.06 4.51
N CYS A 297 2.75 -14.29 4.19
CA CYS A 297 1.35 -14.62 3.94
C CYS A 297 0.56 -14.70 5.27
N ARG A 298 -0.37 -13.76 5.48
CA ARG A 298 -1.17 -13.68 6.72
C ARG A 298 -2.39 -14.61 6.75
N ASP A 299 -2.89 -15.01 5.58
CA ASP A 299 -4.07 -15.87 5.46
C ASP A 299 -3.66 -17.34 5.65
N GLU A 300 -4.22 -17.98 6.68
CA GLU A 300 -3.90 -19.36 7.05
C GLU A 300 -4.38 -20.38 6.01
N GLN A 301 -5.52 -20.14 5.35
CA GLN A 301 -6.01 -20.99 4.27
C GLN A 301 -5.10 -20.87 3.04
N MET A 302 -4.70 -19.65 2.69
CA MET A 302 -3.77 -19.40 1.58
C MET A 302 -2.40 -20.03 1.84
N ARG A 303 -1.86 -19.91 3.07
CA ARG A 303 -0.63 -20.63 3.48
C ARG A 303 -0.76 -22.14 3.28
N GLY A 304 -1.90 -22.72 3.65
CA GLY A 304 -2.20 -24.13 3.43
C GLY A 304 -2.14 -24.50 1.95
N ILE A 305 -2.78 -23.71 1.09
CA ILE A 305 -2.78 -23.92 -0.37
C ILE A 305 -1.38 -23.78 -0.95
N ILE A 306 -0.61 -22.75 -0.57
CA ILE A 306 0.78 -22.58 -1.02
C ILE A 306 1.63 -23.80 -0.63
N THR A 307 1.49 -24.25 0.62
CA THR A 307 2.23 -25.42 1.12
C THR A 307 1.84 -26.69 0.36
N GLU A 308 0.54 -26.92 0.13
CA GLU A 308 0.04 -28.03 -0.67
C GLU A 308 0.57 -27.97 -2.10
N THR A 309 0.59 -26.80 -2.72
CA THR A 309 1.10 -26.58 -4.07
C THR A 309 2.60 -26.86 -4.17
N ILE A 310 3.40 -26.44 -3.18
CA ILE A 310 4.85 -26.68 -3.15
C ILE A 310 5.12 -28.17 -2.96
N VAL A 311 4.50 -28.80 -1.95
CA VAL A 311 4.72 -30.22 -1.61
C VAL A 311 4.17 -31.14 -2.69
N GLY A 312 3.01 -30.81 -3.26
CA GLY A 312 2.36 -31.58 -4.31
C GLY A 312 3.05 -31.51 -5.66
N GLY A 313 4.02 -30.61 -5.84
CA GLY A 313 4.80 -30.50 -7.08
C GLY A 313 3.96 -30.15 -8.32
N GLU A 314 2.77 -29.54 -8.14
CA GLU A 314 1.78 -29.30 -9.19
C GLU A 314 2.34 -28.50 -10.39
N PHE A 315 3.40 -27.71 -10.15
CA PHE A 315 4.03 -26.86 -11.15
C PHE A 315 5.49 -27.20 -11.46
N ALA A 316 6.00 -28.36 -11.02
CA ALA A 316 7.42 -28.71 -11.17
C ALA A 316 7.91 -28.72 -12.64
N GLU A 317 7.06 -29.13 -13.59
CA GLU A 317 7.45 -29.23 -15.01
C GLU A 317 6.84 -28.15 -15.91
N ASN A 318 5.68 -27.60 -15.54
CA ASN A 318 4.87 -26.74 -16.41
C ASN A 318 4.71 -25.29 -15.91
N ALA A 319 5.40 -24.89 -14.83
CA ALA A 319 5.27 -23.55 -14.22
C ALA A 319 5.38 -22.41 -15.23
N ARG A 320 6.41 -22.44 -16.09
CA ARG A 320 6.66 -21.38 -17.08
C ARG A 320 5.51 -21.22 -18.07
N LYS A 321 5.01 -22.32 -18.63
CA LYS A 321 3.93 -22.29 -19.62
C LYS A 321 2.62 -21.81 -19.00
N VAL A 322 2.27 -22.35 -17.82
CA VAL A 322 1.09 -21.92 -17.06
C VAL A 322 1.15 -20.43 -16.74
N LEU A 323 2.33 -19.94 -16.35
CA LEU A 323 2.57 -18.53 -16.09
C LEU A 323 2.39 -17.67 -17.35
N GLU A 324 3.01 -18.05 -18.46
CA GLU A 324 2.93 -17.28 -19.71
C GLU A 324 1.50 -17.19 -20.25
N ASP A 325 0.78 -18.31 -20.29
CA ASP A 325 -0.62 -18.36 -20.72
C ASP A 325 -1.51 -17.48 -19.82
N ALA A 326 -1.27 -17.52 -18.51
CA ALA A 326 -2.02 -16.72 -17.55
C ALA A 326 -1.70 -15.22 -17.64
N ILE A 327 -0.42 -14.85 -17.81
CA ILE A 327 -0.01 -13.44 -17.99
C ILE A 327 -0.69 -12.85 -19.22
N VAL A 328 -0.70 -13.58 -20.35
CA VAL A 328 -1.36 -13.13 -21.58
C VAL A 328 -2.85 -12.90 -21.33
N ARG A 329 -3.50 -13.83 -20.61
CA ARG A 329 -4.92 -13.74 -20.29
C ARG A 329 -5.25 -12.58 -19.35
N ILE A 330 -4.50 -12.42 -18.26
CA ILE A 330 -4.64 -11.32 -17.28
C ILE A 330 -4.49 -9.99 -17.99
N LYS A 331 -3.42 -9.83 -18.78
CA LYS A 331 -3.14 -8.59 -19.52
C LYS A 331 -4.22 -8.27 -20.55
N ARG A 332 -4.72 -9.28 -21.26
CA ARG A 332 -5.85 -9.13 -22.20
C ARG A 332 -7.10 -8.62 -21.48
N ASN A 333 -7.48 -9.24 -20.37
CA ASN A 333 -8.65 -8.83 -19.58
C ASN A 333 -8.51 -7.38 -19.08
N ALA A 334 -7.34 -7.02 -18.54
CA ALA A 334 -7.04 -5.68 -18.07
C ALA A 334 -7.17 -4.63 -19.18
N LEU A 335 -6.61 -4.92 -20.37
CA LEU A 335 -6.71 -4.06 -21.55
C LEU A 335 -8.15 -3.94 -22.08
N GLU A 336 -8.91 -5.03 -22.14
CA GLU A 336 -10.33 -4.99 -22.54
C GLU A 336 -11.16 -4.13 -21.59
N LYS A 337 -10.92 -4.23 -20.28
CA LYS A 337 -11.59 -3.39 -19.28
C LYS A 337 -11.19 -1.91 -19.41
N LYS A 338 -9.91 -1.65 -19.70
CA LYS A 338 -9.43 -0.29 -19.99
C LYS A 338 -10.11 0.28 -21.24
N ARG A 339 -10.22 -0.52 -22.31
CA ARG A 339 -10.94 -0.17 -23.54
C ARG A 339 -12.41 0.18 -23.29
N ILE A 340 -13.11 -0.62 -22.48
CA ILE A 340 -14.52 -0.35 -22.12
C ILE A 340 -14.64 0.98 -21.36
N ARG A 341 -13.73 1.26 -20.42
CA ARG A 341 -13.71 2.53 -19.69
C ARG A 341 -13.49 3.74 -20.60
N VAL A 342 -12.54 3.65 -21.53
CA VAL A 342 -12.27 4.70 -22.52
C VAL A 342 -13.50 4.94 -23.40
N LEU A 343 -14.15 3.88 -23.89
CA LEU A 343 -15.38 4.00 -24.68
C LEU A 343 -16.54 4.63 -23.90
N ALA A 344 -16.73 4.23 -22.63
CA ALA A 344 -17.74 4.83 -21.77
C ALA A 344 -17.46 6.32 -21.50
N GLY A 345 -16.19 6.67 -21.26
CA GLY A 345 -15.73 8.06 -21.11
C GLY A 345 -16.02 8.91 -22.34
N MET A 346 -15.72 8.39 -23.53
CA MET A 346 -16.04 9.07 -24.80
C MET A 346 -17.54 9.33 -24.98
N SER A 347 -18.39 8.38 -24.56
CA SER A 347 -19.84 8.52 -24.67
C SER A 347 -20.47 9.50 -23.66
N ALA A 348 -19.75 9.83 -22.59
CA ALA A 348 -20.21 10.72 -21.52
C ALA A 348 -19.89 12.21 -21.78
N ILE A 349 -19.00 12.51 -22.73
CA ILE A 349 -18.63 13.89 -23.10
C ILE A 349 -19.70 14.48 -24.01
N SER A 350 -20.27 15.63 -23.63
CA SER A 350 -21.20 16.36 -24.50
C SER A 350 -20.42 17.15 -25.56
N THR A 351 -20.74 16.97 -26.84
CA THR A 351 -20.10 17.72 -27.93
C THR A 351 -20.56 19.18 -27.92
N GLY A 352 -19.73 20.09 -27.41
CA GLY A 352 -20.08 21.52 -27.40
C GLY A 352 -18.90 22.49 -27.33
N SER A 353 -17.78 22.13 -26.71
CA SER A 353 -16.59 23.00 -26.58
C SER A 353 -15.35 22.46 -27.31
N VAL A 354 -14.35 23.32 -27.49
CA VAL A 354 -13.03 22.93 -28.04
C VAL A 354 -12.30 21.97 -27.10
N ASP A 355 -12.48 22.12 -25.79
CA ASP A 355 -11.90 21.24 -24.77
C ASP A 355 -12.50 19.82 -24.83
N ASP A 356 -13.80 19.70 -25.14
CA ASP A 356 -14.46 18.40 -25.34
C ASP A 356 -13.88 17.66 -26.55
N MET A 357 -13.56 18.37 -27.64
CA MET A 357 -12.95 17.78 -28.83
C MET A 357 -11.52 17.30 -28.57
N LEU A 358 -10.75 18.04 -27.77
CA LEU A 358 -9.40 17.63 -27.35
C LEU A 358 -9.45 16.37 -26.46
N ALA A 359 -10.34 16.34 -25.46
CA ALA A 359 -10.52 15.18 -24.59
C ALA A 359 -10.94 13.92 -25.36
N ILE A 360 -11.86 14.05 -26.31
CA ILE A 360 -12.27 12.94 -27.19
C ILE A 360 -11.10 12.46 -28.07
N SER A 361 -10.26 13.38 -28.58
CA SER A 361 -9.08 13.03 -29.37
C SER A 361 -8.04 12.25 -28.55
N GLU A 362 -7.79 12.65 -27.31
CA GLU A 362 -6.89 11.94 -26.39
C GLU A 362 -7.40 10.53 -26.07
N MET A 363 -8.70 10.40 -25.76
CA MET A 363 -9.33 9.10 -25.53
C MET A 363 -9.31 8.20 -26.77
N MET A 364 -9.46 8.78 -27.98
CA MET A 364 -9.31 8.02 -29.22
C MET A 364 -7.87 7.51 -29.42
N ALA A 365 -6.86 8.32 -29.10
CA ALA A 365 -5.46 7.90 -29.16
C ALA A 365 -5.17 6.78 -28.14
N GLU A 366 -5.69 6.89 -26.91
CA GLU A 366 -5.57 5.84 -25.90
C GLU A 366 -6.26 4.55 -26.35
N LYS A 367 -7.48 4.62 -26.88
CA LYS A 367 -8.18 3.46 -27.45
C LYS A 367 -7.36 2.79 -28.56
N LYS A 368 -6.77 3.57 -29.46
CA LYS A 368 -5.93 3.04 -30.55
C LYS A 368 -4.72 2.29 -30.00
N SER A 369 -4.04 2.84 -28.99
CA SER A 369 -2.92 2.16 -28.31
C SER A 369 -3.36 0.84 -27.68
N ILE A 370 -4.51 0.81 -27.02
CA ILE A 370 -5.06 -0.40 -26.40
C ILE A 370 -5.41 -1.45 -27.47
N ASP A 371 -6.03 -1.04 -28.57
CA ASP A 371 -6.38 -1.94 -29.69
C ASP A 371 -5.12 -2.55 -30.34
N GLU A 372 -4.04 -1.78 -30.47
CA GLU A 372 -2.73 -2.27 -30.96
C GLU A 372 -2.07 -3.26 -30.00
N GLU A 373 -2.12 -3.02 -28.69
CA GLU A 373 -1.62 -3.98 -27.68
C GLU A 373 -2.44 -5.27 -27.64
N LEU A 374 -3.77 -5.17 -27.75
CA LEU A 374 -4.65 -6.34 -27.83
C LEU A 374 -4.38 -7.17 -29.09
N ALA A 375 -4.05 -6.55 -30.22
CA ALA A 375 -3.66 -7.24 -31.45
C ALA A 375 -2.35 -8.02 -31.26
N LYS A 376 -1.32 -7.40 -30.65
CA LYS A 376 -0.04 -8.08 -30.34
C LYS A 376 -0.19 -9.30 -29.44
N LEU A 377 -1.18 -9.29 -28.54
CA LEU A 377 -1.51 -10.41 -27.66
C LEU A 377 -2.36 -11.51 -28.32
N LYS A 378 -2.84 -11.31 -29.56
CA LYS A 378 -3.50 -12.35 -30.36
C LYS A 378 -2.48 -13.15 -31.17
N ASP A 379 -1.50 -12.47 -31.75
CA ASP A 379 -0.44 -13.08 -32.58
C ASP A 379 0.53 -13.98 -31.79
N THR A 380 0.44 -13.99 -30.46
CA THR A 380 1.28 -14.86 -29.59
C THR A 380 0.62 -16.22 -29.27
N ASN A 381 -0.63 -16.43 -29.68
CA ASN A 381 -1.44 -17.62 -29.38
C ASN A 381 -1.78 -18.47 -30.63
N GLU A 382 -1.33 -18.07 -31.82
CA GLU A 382 -1.25 -18.91 -33.02
C GLU A 382 0.18 -19.43 -33.18
#